data_AF-A0A285VVV7-F1
#
_entry.id   AF-A0A285VVV7-F1
#
_cell.length_a   1.000
_cell.length_b   1.000
_cell.length_c   1.000
_cell.angle_alpha   90.00
_cell.angle_beta   90.00
_cell.angle_gamma   90.00
#
_symmetry.space_group_name_H-M   'P 1'
#
loop_
_entity.id
_entity.type
_entity.pdbx_description
1 polymer ?
#
loop_
_entity_poly.entity_id
_entity_poly.type
_entity_poly.pdbx_seq_one_letter_code
_entity_poly.pdbx_strand_id
1 'polypeptide(L)' 'FGDGEHRCPGQPLALLESDVLLRRLLARRPQIVREPDLGWDHLIEGYWLRGLQLAW' A
#
# COMPACT_ATOMS: atom_id res chain seq x y z
N PHE A 1 -11.69 -1.62 -5.20
CA PHE A 1 -12.68 -2.03 -4.18
C PHE A 1 -14.02 -2.51 -4.78
N GLY A 2 -14.09 -2.85 -6.07
CA GLY A 2 -15.35 -3.27 -6.71
C GLY A 2 -16.43 -2.18 -6.69
N ASP A 3 -17.64 -2.53 -7.11
CA ASP A 3 -18.86 -1.71 -6.97
C ASP A 3 -20.10 -2.62 -6.87
N GLY A 4 -21.24 -2.04 -6.48
CA GLY A 4 -22.51 -2.76 -6.29
C GLY A 4 -22.42 -3.91 -5.28
N GLU A 5 -23.04 -5.04 -5.59
CA GLU A 5 -23.06 -6.26 -4.76
C GLU A 5 -21.67 -6.89 -4.55
N HIS A 6 -20.68 -6.50 -5.36
CA HIS A 6 -19.30 -6.97 -5.26
C HIS A 6 -18.37 -5.91 -4.67
N ARG A 7 -18.92 -4.86 -4.05
CA ARG A 7 -18.14 -3.89 -3.31
C ARG A 7 -17.38 -4.59 -2.18
N CYS A 8 -16.11 -4.25 -2.05
CA CYS A 8 -15.25 -4.77 -1.01
C CYS A 8 -15.77 -4.32 0.36
N PRO A 9 -16.15 -5.24 1.26
CA PRO A 9 -16.66 -4.88 2.58
C PRO A 9 -15.58 -4.20 3.44
N GLY A 10 -14.29 -4.47 3.16
CA GLY A 10 -13.16 -3.84 3.82
C GLY A 10 -12.78 -2.46 3.29
N GLN A 11 -13.47 -1.91 2.29
CA GLN A 11 -13.10 -0.63 1.65
C GLN A 11 -12.93 0.51 2.67
N PRO A 12 -13.86 0.76 3.62
CA PRO A 12 -13.70 1.88 4.55
C PRO A 12 -12.46 1.73 5.43
N LEU A 13 -12.19 0.50 5.90
CA LEU A 13 -11.04 0.21 6.75
C LEU A 13 -9.71 0.34 5.97
N ALA A 14 -9.63 -0.25 4.79
CA ALA A 14 -8.44 -0.19 3.95
C ALA A 14 -8.07 1.25 3.58
N LEU A 15 -9.07 2.10 3.30
CA LEU A 15 -8.86 3.53 3.05
C LEU A 15 -8.35 4.25 4.30
N LEU A 16 -8.97 4.02 5.46
CA LEU A 16 -8.55 4.63 6.72
C LEU A 16 -7.11 4.25 7.10
N GLU A 17 -6.77 2.96 7.03
CA GLU A 17 -5.44 2.46 7.39
C GLU A 17 -4.36 3.03 6.45
N SER A 18 -4.63 3.01 5.14
CA SER A 18 -3.72 3.58 4.14
C SER A 18 -3.51 5.08 4.36
N ASP A 19 -4.58 5.80 4.67
CA ASP A 19 -4.55 7.23 4.91
C ASP A 19 -3.72 7.59 6.16
N VAL A 20 -3.93 6.87 7.27
CA VAL A 20 -3.15 7.04 8.50
C VAL A 20 -1.67 6.72 8.26
N LEU A 21 -1.37 5.61 7.57
CA LEU A 21 -0.01 5.22 7.24
C LEU A 21 0.69 6.29 6.40
N LEU A 22 0.09 6.67 5.27
CA LEU A 22 0.72 7.59 4.32
C LEU A 22 0.90 8.98 4.90
N ARG A 23 -0.09 9.53 5.61
CA ARG A 23 0.06 10.85 6.25
C ARG A 23 1.18 10.86 7.28
N ARG A 24 1.25 9.85 8.15
CA ARG A 24 2.30 9.76 9.18
C ARG A 24 3.68 9.47 8.60
N LEU A 25 3.75 8.70 7.52
CA LEU A 25 4.99 8.41 6.82
C LEU A 25 5.51 9.65 6.11
N LEU A 26 4.70 10.26 5.23
CA LEU A 26 5.10 11.39 4.40
C LEU A 26 5.36 12.67 5.19
N ALA A 27 4.71 12.87 6.34
CA ALA A 27 5.01 13.98 7.24
C ALA A 27 6.47 13.97 7.74
N ARG A 28 7.11 12.78 7.79
CA ARG A 28 8.53 12.63 8.13
C ARG A 28 9.48 12.90 6.97
N ARG A 29 8.96 13.21 5.77
CA ARG A 29 9.73 13.46 4.55
C ARG A 29 10.80 12.38 4.28
N PRO A 30 10.42 11.08 4.26
CA PRO A 30 11.37 10.01 4.09
C PRO A 30 12.08 10.10 2.74
N GLN A 31 13.34 9.68 2.71
CA GLN A 31 14.11 9.51 1.49
C GLN A 31 14.15 8.03 1.11
N ILE A 32 13.92 7.72 -0.16
CA ILE A 32 14.11 6.37 -0.70
C ILE A 32 15.62 6.16 -0.87
N VAL A 33 16.15 5.15 -0.18
CA VAL A 33 17.58 4.78 -0.29
C VAL A 33 17.79 3.47 -1.04
N ARG A 34 16.73 2.67 -1.18
CA ARG A 34 16.69 1.50 -2.06
C ARG A 34 15.27 1.34 -2.61
N GLU A 35 15.16 1.22 -3.93
CA GLU A 35 13.91 0.88 -4.59
C GLU A 35 13.45 -0.55 -4.22
N PRO A 36 12.14 -0.82 -4.15
CA PRO A 36 11.62 -2.17 -3.94
C PRO A 36 11.79 -3.02 -5.20
N ASP A 37 11.87 -4.33 -4.99
CA ASP A 37 11.57 -5.31 -6.01
C ASP A 37 10.05 -5.39 -6.21
N LEU A 38 9.63 -5.43 -7.48
CA LEU A 38 8.25 -5.56 -7.91
C LEU A 38 7.98 -6.97 -8.40
N GLY A 39 6.83 -7.54 -8.05
CA GLY A 39 6.39 -8.80 -8.62
C GLY A 39 4.88 -8.94 -8.62
N TRP A 40 4.40 -9.95 -9.33
CA TRP A 40 3.00 -10.35 -9.37
C TRP A 40 2.79 -11.59 -8.52
N ASP A 41 1.71 -11.62 -7.75
CA ASP A 41 1.23 -12.81 -7.06
C ASP A 41 -0.07 -13.27 -7.72
N HIS A 42 -0.01 -14.44 -8.36
CA HIS A 42 -1.13 -15.06 -9.06
C HIS A 42 -2.24 -15.56 -8.13
N LEU A 43 -1.96 -15.77 -6.83
CA LEU A 43 -2.98 -16.22 -5.89
C LEU A 43 -3.96 -15.10 -5.53
N ILE A 44 -3.43 -13.90 -5.32
CA ILE A 44 -4.22 -12.71 -4.98
C ILE A 44 -4.48 -11.81 -6.19
N GLU A 45 -3.93 -12.17 -7.35
CA GLU A 45 -3.94 -11.42 -8.61
C GLU A 45 -3.60 -9.94 -8.39
N GLY A 46 -2.43 -9.70 -7.78
CA GLY A 46 -2.00 -8.38 -7.38
C GLY A 46 -0.48 -8.21 -7.36
N TYR A 47 -0.05 -6.95 -7.45
CA TYR A 47 1.36 -6.59 -7.31
C TYR A 47 1.79 -6.58 -5.85
N TRP A 48 3.01 -7.04 -5.59
CA TRP A 48 3.70 -6.82 -4.32
C TRP A 48 4.96 -5.98 -4.51
N LEU A 49 5.34 -5.30 -3.44
CA LEU A 49 6.60 -4.55 -3.31
C LEU A 49 7.38 -5.15 -2.14
N ARG A 50 8.65 -5.51 -2.34
CA ARG A 50 9.52 -6.04 -1.27
C ARG A 50 10.86 -5.33 -1.26
N GLY A 51 11.37 -5.06 -0.06
CA GLY A 51 12.70 -4.47 0.12
C GLY A 51 12.81 -2.97 -0.16
N LEU A 52 11.70 -2.21 -0.19
CA LEU A 52 11.78 -0.74 -0.14
C LEU A 52 12.50 -0.34 1.16
N GLN A 53 13.55 0.47 1.05
CA GLN A 53 14.25 1.02 2.21
C GLN A 53 14.11 2.53 2.25
N LEU A 54 13.77 3.04 3.43
CA LEU A 54 13.56 4.45 3.70
C LEU A 54 14.52 4.93 4.79
N ALA A 55 14.97 6.17 4.67
CA ALA A 55 15.67 6.92 5.72
C ALA A 55 14.85 8.18 6.08
N TRP A 56 15.10 8.75 7.27
CA TRP A 56 14.39 9.92 7.82
C TRP A 56 15.38 10.96 8.33
#